data_AF-A0A2A2QM22-F1
#
_entry.id   AF-A0A2A2QM22-F1
#
_cell.length_a   1.000
_cell.length_b   1.000
_cell.length_c   1.000
_cell.angle_alpha   90.00
_cell.angle_beta   90.00
_cell.angle_gamma   90.00
#
_symmetry.space_group_name_H-M   'P 1'
#
loop_
_entity.id
_entity.type
_entity.pdbx_description
1 polymer ?
#
loop_
_entity_poly.entity_id
_entity_poly.type
_entity_poly.pdbx_seq_one_letter_code
_entity_poly.pdbx_strand_id
1 'polypeptide(L)' 'MMPTWRDEHGVIVTYATQREAQIEIAEMLMEQLRQFLAGERDFGDASTTGDFILPVEVWPDGTIETEDGRRFGKQET' A
#
# COMPACT_ATOMS: atom_id res chain seq x y z
N MET A 1 2.43 -2.15 -14.93
CA MET A 1 1.35 -1.83 -13.98
C MET A 1 1.94 -1.94 -12.60
N MET A 2 1.86 -0.89 -11.78
CA MET A 2 2.34 -0.95 -10.39
C MET A 2 1.23 -1.60 -9.55
N PRO A 3 1.52 -2.66 -8.76
CA PRO A 3 0.51 -3.26 -7.90
C PRO A 3 0.01 -2.20 -6.92
N THR A 4 -1.31 -2.04 -6.81
CA THR A 4 -1.91 -1.13 -5.83
C THR A 4 -2.33 -1.90 -4.59
N TRP A 5 -2.01 -1.35 -3.42
CA TRP A 5 -2.47 -1.92 -2.17
C TRP A 5 -3.96 -1.62 -1.98
N ARG A 6 -4.74 -2.67 -1.76
CA ARG A 6 -6.17 -2.60 -1.51
C ARG A 6 -6.48 -3.19 -0.15
N ASP A 7 -7.46 -2.60 0.53
CA ASP A 7 -8.02 -3.15 1.76
C ASP A 7 -8.85 -4.43 1.49
N GLU A 8 -9.43 -4.98 2.55
CA GLU A 8 -10.29 -6.17 2.50
C GLU A 8 -11.55 -5.99 1.64
N HIS A 9 -11.95 -4.74 1.33
CA HIS A 9 -13.08 -4.41 0.48
C HIS A 9 -12.66 -4.10 -0.97
N GLY A 10 -11.37 -4.26 -1.29
CA GLY A 10 -10.83 -3.98 -2.61
C GLY A 10 -10.66 -2.48 -2.90
N VAL A 11 -10.73 -1.62 -1.89
CA VAL A 11 -10.55 -0.16 -2.02
C VAL A 11 -9.07 0.18 -1.90
N ILE A 12 -8.58 1.10 -2.74
CA ILE A 12 -7.18 1.53 -2.66
C ILE A 12 -6.96 2.28 -1.35
N VAL A 13 -5.92 1.88 -0.62
CA VAL A 13 -5.56 2.49 0.64
C VAL A 13 -4.79 3.79 0.38
N THR A 14 -5.26 4.90 0.97
CA THR A 14 -4.58 6.20 0.95
C THR A 14 -4.35 6.71 2.36
N TYR A 15 -3.26 7.44 2.56
CA TYR A 15 -2.91 8.06 3.85
C TYR A 15 -2.96 9.58 3.75
N ALA A 16 -3.35 10.25 4.83
CA ALA A 16 -3.42 11.72 4.84
C ALA A 16 -2.02 12.35 4.80
N THR A 17 -1.02 11.65 5.33
CA THR A 17 0.38 12.09 5.30
C THR A 17 1.32 10.99 4.85
N GLN A 18 2.46 11.39 4.27
CA GLN A 18 3.55 10.46 3.97
C GLN A 18 4.05 9.73 5.23
N ARG A 19 4.05 10.40 6.39
CA ARG A 19 4.50 9.80 7.65
C ARG A 19 3.62 8.64 8.08
N GLU A 20 2.30 8.76 7.94
CA GLU A 20 1.36 7.66 8.23
C GLU A 20 1.62 6.45 7.32
N ALA A 21 1.79 6.68 6.01
CA ALA A 21 2.12 5.61 5.07
C ALA A 21 3.46 4.92 5.40
N GLN A 22 4.47 5.70 5.82
CA GLN A 22 5.78 5.16 6.21
C GLN A 22 5.69 4.32 7.49
N ILE A 23 4.87 4.74 8.46
CA ILE A 23 4.64 3.98 9.70
C ILE A 23 4.02 2.64 9.35
N GLU A 24 3.00 2.62 8.51
CA GLU A 24 2.36 1.37 8.11
C GLU A 24 3.33 0.40 7.41
N ILE A 25 4.13 0.88 6.46
CA ILE A 25 5.16 0.06 5.81
C ILE A 25 6.13 -0.51 6.85
N ALA A 26 6.54 0.31 7.83
CA ALA A 26 7.42 -0.13 8.90
C ALA A 26 6.75 -1.17 9.82
N GLU A 27 5.48 -0.98 10.18
CA GLU A 27 4.70 -1.91 11.00
C GLU A 27 4.51 -3.26 10.31
N MET A 28 4.15 -3.23 9.02
CA MET A 28 4.07 -4.43 8.21
C MET A 28 5.43 -5.13 8.12
N LEU A 29 6.53 -4.42 7.85
CA LEU A 29 7.86 -5.03 7.81
C LEU A 29 8.25 -5.65 9.16
N MET A 30 7.98 -4.95 10.28
CA MET A 30 8.21 -5.51 11.62
C MET A 30 7.43 -6.80 11.84
N GLU A 31 6.18 -6.86 11.39
CA GLU A 31 5.35 -8.06 11.50
C GLU A 31 5.86 -9.21 10.64
N GLN A 32 6.26 -8.94 9.40
CA GLN A 32 6.87 -9.95 8.53
C GLN A 32 8.18 -10.52 9.12
N LEU A 33 8.99 -9.67 9.75
CA LEU A 33 10.19 -10.11 10.45
C LEU A 33 9.87 -10.94 11.70
N ARG A 34 8.80 -10.62 12.45
CA ARG A 34 8.33 -11.46 13.56
C ARG A 34 7.89 -12.83 13.07
N GLN A 35 7.16 -12.92 11.97
CA GLN A 35 6.77 -14.18 11.35
C GLN A 35 7.99 -15.01 10.94
N PHE A 36 9.02 -14.38 10.38
CA PHE A 36 10.29 -15.06 10.09
C PHE A 36 10.93 -15.63 11.36
N LEU A 37 11.04 -14.84 12.43
CA LEU A 37 11.60 -15.30 13.70
C LEU A 37 10.78 -16.44 14.33
N ALA A 38 9.47 -16.49 14.09
CA ALA A 38 8.59 -17.58 14.52
C ALA A 38 8.68 -18.83 13.62
N GLY A 39 9.40 -18.75 12.49
CA GLY A 39 9.49 -19.84 11.49
C GLY A 39 8.28 -19.95 10.57
N GLU A 40 7.40 -18.94 10.56
CA GLU A 40 6.16 -18.90 9.77
C GLU A 40 6.38 -18.33 8.36
N ARG A 41 7.53 -17.67 8.13
CA ARG A 41 7.90 -17.03 6.86
C ARG A 41 9.39 -17.22 6.57
N ASP A 42 9.77 -17.30 5.30
CA ASP A 42 11.20 -17.28 4.90
C ASP A 42 11.80 -15.87 5.01
N PHE A 43 13.11 -15.77 5.23
CA PHE A 43 13.80 -14.48 5.35
C PHE A 43 13.71 -13.63 4.07
N GLY A 44 13.82 -14.25 2.89
CA GLY A 44 13.74 -13.55 1.61
C GLY A 44 12.37 -12.88 1.42
N ASP A 45 11.31 -13.60 1.78
CA ASP A 45 9.94 -13.08 1.76
C ASP A 45 9.66 -12.04 2.85
N ALA A 46 10.34 -12.12 3.99
CA ALA A 46 10.19 -11.17 5.09
C ALA A 46 10.97 -9.86 4.88
N SER A 47 12.02 -9.88 4.05
CA SER A 47 12.93 -8.74 3.83
C SER A 47 12.70 -8.00 2.51
N THR A 48 11.82 -8.52 1.64
CA THR A 48 11.53 -7.93 0.33
C THR A 48 10.12 -7.33 0.31
N THR A 49 9.97 -6.13 0.85
CA THR A 49 8.76 -5.31 0.64
C THR A 49 9.02 -4.39 -0.54
N GLY A 50 8.54 -4.74 -1.72
CA GLY A 50 8.59 -3.89 -2.92
C GLY A 50 7.69 -2.66 -2.85
N ASP A 51 7.39 -2.20 -1.63
CA ASP A 51 6.39 -1.18 -1.34
C ASP A 51 7.02 0.21 -1.39
N PHE A 52 6.31 1.12 -2.03
CA PHE A 52 6.71 2.51 -2.20
C PHE A 52 5.47 3.39 -2.00
N ILE A 53 5.71 4.64 -1.63
CA ILE A 53 4.66 5.64 -1.44
C ILE A 53 4.61 6.50 -2.69
N LEU A 54 3.42 6.69 -3.25
CA LEU A 54 3.17 7.64 -4.33
C LEU A 54 2.28 8.78 -3.83
N PRO A 55 2.64 10.05 -4.09
CA PRO A 55 1.71 11.16 -3.95
C PRO A 55 0.51 10.98 -4.88
N VAL A 56 -0.68 11.24 -4.37
CA VAL A 56 -1.93 11.16 -5.12
C VAL A 56 -2.86 12.32 -4.75
N GLU A 57 -3.70 12.72 -5.70
CA GLU A 57 -4.85 13.59 -5.46
C GLU A 57 -6.11 12.74 -5.30
N VAL A 58 -6.88 13.01 -4.24
CA VAL A 58 -8.16 12.33 -3.99
C VAL A 58 -9.29 13.30 -4.28
N TRP A 59 -10.08 12.98 -5.30
CA TRP A 59 -11.20 13.77 -5.78
C TRP A 59 -12.46 13.52 -4.92
N PRO A 60 -13.44 14.46 -4.91
CA PRO A 60 -14.65 14.32 -4.09
C PRO A 60 -15.52 13.09 -4.38
N ASP A 61 -15.40 12.50 -5.57
CA ASP A 61 -16.09 11.28 -5.98
C ASP A 61 -15.35 9.98 -5.55
N GLY A 62 -14.21 10.13 -4.87
CA GLY A 62 -13.34 9.02 -4.45
C GLY A 62 -12.37 8.55 -5.52
N THR A 63 -12.28 9.23 -6.66
CA THR A 63 -11.22 8.98 -7.66
C THR A 63 -9.88 9.41 -7.10
N ILE A 64 -8.85 8.59 -7.33
CA ILE A 64 -7.46 8.81 -6.95
C ILE A 64 -6.67 9.03 -8.22
N GLU A 65 -5.90 10.10 -8.31
CA GLU A 65 -5.05 10.42 -9.45
C GLU A 65 -3.58 10.52 -9.01
N THR A 66 -2.70 9.79 -9.70
CA THR A 66 -1.25 9.92 -9.52
C THR A 66 -0.69 11.09 -10.30
N GLU A 67 0.52 11.53 -9.95
CA GLU A 67 1.22 12.61 -10.67
C GLU A 67 1.42 12.33 -12.18
N ASP A 68 1.55 11.06 -12.58
CA ASP A 68 1.65 10.66 -13.98
C ASP A 68 0.28 10.53 -14.70
N GLY A 69 -0.80 11.00 -14.06
CA GLY A 69 -2.15 11.06 -14.63
C GLY A 69 -2.89 9.73 -14.65
N ARG A 70 -2.41 8.70 -13.96
CA ARG A 70 -3.17 7.45 -13.80
C ARG A 70 -4.26 7.67 -12.78
N ARG A 71 -5.47 7.23 -13.13
CA ARG A 71 -6.64 7.35 -12.28
C ARG A 71 -7.11 5.99 -11.79
N PHE A 72 -7.51 5.95 -10.53
CA PHE A 72 -8.04 4.79 -9.87
C PHE A 72 -9.32 5.19 -9.13
N GLY A 73 -10.42 4.53 -9.43
CA GLY A 73 -11.74 4.94 -8.99
C GLY A 73 -12.74 4.07 -9.75
N LYS A 74 -13.98 4.00 -9.25
CA LYS A 74 -14.99 2.97 -9.62
C LYS A 74 -14.95 2.64 -11.12
N GLN A 75 -14.65 1.38 -11.47
CA GLN A 75 -15.11 0.89 -12.78
C GLN A 75 -16.63 1.04 -12.78
N GLU A 76 -17.14 1.75 -13.78
CA GLU A 76 -18.57 1.85 -14.02
C GLU A 76 -19.19 0.45 -14.15
N THR A 77 -20.30 0.27 -13.43
CA THR A 77 -21.42 -0.68 -13.59
C THR A 77 -21.13 -2.11 -14.06
#